data_AF-A0A9D3MPI1-F1
#
_entry.id   AF-A0A9D3MPI1-F1
#
_cell.length_a   1.000
_cell.length_b   1.000
_cell.length_c   1.000
_cell.angle_alpha   90.00
_cell.angle_beta   90.00
_cell.angle_gamma   90.00
#
_symmetry.space_group_name_H-M   'P 1'
#
loop_
_entity.id
_entity.type
_entity.pdbx_description
1 polymer ?
#
loop_
_entity_poly.entity_id
_entity_poly.type
_entity_poly.pdbx_seq_one_letter_code
_entity_poly.pdbx_strand_id
1 'polypeptide(L)'
;MALNVFDNDEYRPPVWKSYLYQLQQEAPHPRRVTCTCEVDNRPKYYGREYHGMISREEADQLLSVAEGSYLIRESQRQPGTYTLALRFGNQTRNFRLYYDGKHFVGEKRFESIHDLVTDGLITLYIETKAAEYIAKMTINPIYEHVGYTTLNREPALKRHVPVLSKDVPDGKEPPGEEGSLEERVSQVRFHRLNKAANYSLHSNAR
;
A
#
# COMPACT_ATOMS: atom_id res chain seq x y z
N MET A 1 -43.82 38.49 14.46
CA MET A 1 -43.45 37.09 14.77
C MET A 1 -42.48 36.64 13.71
N ALA A 2 -41.18 36.64 14.01
CA ALA A 2 -40.17 36.10 13.11
C ALA A 2 -40.19 34.58 13.25
N LEU A 3 -40.53 33.87 12.17
CA LEU A 3 -40.37 32.42 12.10
C LEU A 3 -38.89 32.16 11.82
N ASN A 4 -38.22 31.60 12.83
CA ASN A 4 -36.85 31.11 12.73
C ASN A 4 -36.78 29.97 11.71
N VAL A 5 -36.29 30.27 10.51
CA VAL A 5 -35.80 29.27 9.56
C VAL A 5 -34.36 28.97 9.94
N PHE A 6 -34.17 28.05 10.88
CA PHE A 6 -32.88 27.40 11.07
C PHE A 6 -33.06 25.95 10.63
N ASP A 7 -32.91 25.73 9.32
CA ASP A 7 -32.50 24.43 8.80
C ASP A 7 -31.16 24.09 9.48
N ASN A 8 -31.20 23.24 10.50
CA ASN A 8 -30.02 22.50 10.93
C ASN A 8 -29.82 21.40 9.88
N ASP A 9 -29.18 21.77 8.77
CA ASP A 9 -28.72 20.83 7.77
C ASP A 9 -27.61 19.99 8.44
N GLU A 10 -28.02 18.87 9.05
CA GLU A 10 -27.16 17.94 9.77
C GLU A 10 -26.12 17.40 8.78
N TYR A 11 -24.92 17.96 8.80
CA TYR A 11 -23.86 17.60 7.86
C TYR A 11 -23.56 16.10 7.96
N ARG A 12 -24.00 15.36 6.93
CA ARG A 12 -23.68 13.94 6.76
C ARG A 12 -22.46 13.84 5.84
N PRO A 13 -21.27 13.51 6.36
CA PRO A 13 -20.11 13.34 5.53
C PRO A 13 -20.35 12.22 4.50
N PRO A 14 -19.73 12.32 3.30
CA PRO A 14 -19.88 11.30 2.29
C PRO A 14 -19.36 9.95 2.79
N VAL A 15 -20.05 8.87 2.40
CA VAL A 15 -19.67 7.49 2.72
C VAL A 15 -18.26 7.16 2.22
N TRP A 16 -17.90 7.67 1.03
CA TRP A 16 -16.59 7.49 0.43
C TRP A 16 -15.62 8.57 0.90
N LYS A 17 -14.61 8.16 1.67
CA LYS A 17 -13.56 9.05 2.17
C LYS A 17 -12.54 9.31 1.06
N SER A 18 -12.33 10.58 0.69
CA SER A 18 -11.42 10.99 -0.40
C SER A 18 -9.94 11.06 0.01
N TYR A 19 -9.61 10.95 1.30
CA TYR A 19 -8.29 11.28 1.82
C TYR A 19 -7.13 10.54 1.12
N LEU A 20 -7.21 9.21 1.01
CA LEU A 20 -6.14 8.44 0.35
C LEU A 20 -6.08 8.69 -1.16
N TYR A 21 -7.23 8.96 -1.78
CA TYR A 21 -7.28 9.34 -3.19
C TYR A 21 -6.57 10.68 -3.42
N GLN A 22 -6.78 11.66 -2.56
CA GLN A 22 -6.06 12.94 -2.62
C GLN A 22 -4.55 12.74 -2.47
N LEU A 23 -4.11 11.93 -1.49
CA LEU A 23 -2.68 11.62 -1.32
C LEU A 23 -2.07 10.91 -2.53
N GLN A 24 -2.83 10.04 -3.20
CA GLN A 24 -2.38 9.41 -4.43
C GLN A 24 -2.11 10.44 -5.53
N GLN A 25 -2.98 11.44 -5.69
CA GLN A 25 -2.80 12.50 -6.70
C GLN A 25 -1.63 13.45 -6.37
N GLU A 26 -1.32 13.62 -5.07
CA GLU A 26 -0.17 14.40 -4.60
C GLU A 26 1.17 13.65 -4.67
N ALA A 27 1.14 12.34 -4.90
CA ALA A 27 2.35 11.52 -4.88
C ALA A 27 3.32 11.96 -5.99
N PRO A 28 4.65 11.91 -5.72
CA PRO A 28 5.65 12.23 -6.73
C PRO A 28 5.58 11.26 -7.91
N HIS A 29 5.86 11.77 -9.10
CA HIS A 29 5.84 11.00 -10.33
C HIS A 29 7.23 10.43 -10.64
N PRO A 30 7.34 9.28 -11.33
CA PRO A 30 8.63 8.70 -11.70
C PRO A 30 9.41 9.64 -12.62
N ARG A 31 10.65 9.91 -12.25
CA ARG A 31 11.59 10.66 -13.08
C ARG A 31 12.77 9.77 -13.45
N ARG A 32 12.77 9.26 -14.67
CA ARG A 32 13.88 8.43 -15.15
C ARG A 32 15.16 9.24 -15.28
N VAL A 33 16.23 8.80 -14.64
CA VAL A 33 17.58 9.30 -14.92
C VAL A 33 18.16 8.50 -16.09
N THR A 34 18.33 9.16 -17.24
CA THR A 34 18.84 8.53 -18.45
C THR A 34 20.36 8.40 -18.39
N CYS A 35 20.86 7.18 -18.60
CA CYS A 35 22.28 6.93 -18.81
C CYS A 35 22.72 7.50 -20.15
N THR A 36 23.74 8.36 -20.13
CA THR A 36 24.37 8.96 -21.33
C THR A 36 25.52 8.13 -21.87
N CYS A 37 26.01 7.15 -21.11
CA CYS A 37 27.11 6.26 -21.50
C CYS A 37 26.58 5.02 -22.21
N GLU A 38 27.33 4.51 -23.18
CA GLU A 38 27.12 3.15 -23.67
C GLU A 38 27.54 2.17 -22.57
N VAL A 39 26.63 1.25 -22.24
CA VAL A 39 26.85 0.25 -21.19
C VAL A 39 26.91 -1.09 -21.87
N ASP A 40 28.07 -1.73 -21.82
CA ASP A 40 28.26 -3.09 -22.31
C ASP A 40 27.34 -4.07 -21.56
N ASN A 41 26.86 -5.11 -22.25
CA ASN A 41 26.04 -6.19 -21.68
C ASN A 41 24.73 -5.73 -20.99
N ARG A 42 24.11 -4.63 -21.43
CA ARG A 42 22.79 -4.22 -20.95
C ARG A 42 21.74 -5.33 -21.16
N PRO A 43 21.02 -5.75 -20.11
CA PRO A 43 19.91 -6.69 -20.27
C PRO A 43 18.83 -6.13 -21.20
N LYS A 44 18.34 -6.95 -22.13
CA LYS A 44 17.38 -6.54 -23.19
C LYS A 44 16.06 -5.96 -22.64
N TYR A 45 15.71 -6.31 -21.41
CA TYR A 45 14.49 -5.87 -20.73
C TYR A 45 14.67 -4.57 -19.93
N TYR A 46 15.85 -3.95 -19.95
CA TYR A 46 16.06 -2.61 -19.38
C TYR A 46 16.37 -1.57 -20.45
N GLY A 47 15.83 -0.37 -20.26
CA GLY A 47 16.02 0.77 -21.15
C GLY A 47 17.19 1.67 -20.77
N ARG A 48 17.01 2.97 -21.05
CA ARG A 48 18.00 4.03 -20.75
C ARG A 48 18.15 4.32 -19.26
N GLU A 49 17.29 3.76 -18.42
CA GLU A 49 17.41 3.77 -16.97
C GLU A 49 18.52 2.86 -16.43
N TYR A 50 19.15 2.01 -17.25
CA TYR A 50 20.24 1.14 -16.82
C TYR A 50 21.61 1.83 -16.93
N HIS A 51 22.32 1.94 -15.80
CA HIS A 51 23.62 2.61 -15.69
C HIS A 51 24.80 1.65 -15.52
N GLY A 52 24.58 0.33 -15.57
CA GLY A 52 25.66 -0.65 -15.37
C GLY A 52 26.09 -0.78 -13.91
N MET A 53 27.37 -1.13 -13.71
CA MET A 53 27.95 -1.39 -12.38
C MET A 53 28.45 -0.11 -11.69
N ILE A 54 27.54 0.81 -11.37
CA ILE A 54 27.85 2.02 -10.58
C ILE A 54 27.74 1.77 -9.06
N SER A 55 28.49 2.55 -8.28
CA SER A 55 28.46 2.50 -6.82
C SER A 55 27.15 3.07 -6.24
N ARG A 56 26.94 2.92 -4.93
CA ARG A 56 25.77 3.52 -4.27
C ARG A 56 25.90 5.04 -4.21
N GLU A 57 27.12 5.51 -4.01
CA GLU A 57 27.49 6.91 -3.87
C GLU A 57 27.30 7.65 -5.20
N GLU A 58 27.71 7.03 -6.31
CA GLU A 58 27.48 7.55 -7.66
C GLU A 58 25.98 7.61 -7.98
N ALA A 59 25.23 6.55 -7.63
CA ALA A 59 23.78 6.54 -7.82
C ALA A 59 23.10 7.65 -7.00
N ASP A 60 23.51 7.86 -5.74
CA ASP A 60 22.98 8.92 -4.88
C ASP A 60 23.21 10.30 -5.46
N GLN A 61 24.40 10.54 -6.05
CA GLN A 61 24.71 11.80 -6.70
C GLN A 61 23.82 12.05 -7.92
N LEU A 62 23.65 11.05 -8.79
CA LEU A 62 22.79 11.14 -9.97
C LEU A 62 21.31 11.35 -9.62
N LEU A 63 20.86 10.77 -8.51
CA LEU A 63 19.48 10.84 -8.05
C LEU A 63 19.15 12.11 -7.23
N SER A 64 20.17 12.85 -6.80
CA SER A 64 20.01 14.03 -5.94
C SER A 64 19.26 15.19 -6.62
N VAL A 65 19.12 15.17 -7.95
CA VAL A 65 18.58 16.27 -8.75
C VAL A 65 17.11 16.57 -8.44
N ALA A 66 16.29 15.54 -8.22
CA ALA A 66 14.86 15.70 -7.99
C ALA A 66 14.24 14.50 -7.26
N GLU A 67 13.16 14.74 -6.52
CA GLU A 67 12.35 13.68 -5.94
C GLU A 67 11.65 12.85 -7.03
N GLY A 68 11.46 11.55 -6.76
CA GLY A 68 10.94 10.60 -7.76
C GLY A 68 11.99 10.16 -8.79
N SER A 69 13.21 10.69 -8.73
CA SER A 69 14.30 10.25 -9.60
C SER A 69 14.62 8.77 -9.39
N TYR A 70 14.85 8.04 -10.46
CA TYR A 70 15.22 6.62 -10.37
C TYR A 70 16.18 6.18 -11.48
N LEU A 71 16.95 5.14 -11.16
CA LEU A 71 17.82 4.42 -12.10
C LEU A 71 17.97 2.95 -11.68
N ILE A 72 18.46 2.12 -12.60
CA ILE A 72 18.81 0.72 -12.38
C ILE A 72 20.32 0.60 -12.48
N ARG A 73 20.91 -0.11 -11.51
CA ARG A 73 22.33 -0.46 -11.49
C ARG A 73 22.51 -1.94 -11.21
N GLU A 74 23.62 -2.47 -11.67
CA GLU A 74 24.08 -3.81 -11.31
C GLU A 74 24.86 -3.77 -9.98
N SER A 75 24.72 -4.82 -9.18
CA SER A 75 25.40 -4.94 -7.90
C SER A 75 26.88 -5.28 -8.11
N GLN A 76 27.77 -4.43 -7.60
CA GLN A 76 29.22 -4.71 -7.57
C GLN A 76 29.58 -5.94 -6.73
N ARG A 77 28.77 -6.30 -5.73
CA ARG A 77 28.99 -7.45 -4.85
C ARG A 77 28.51 -8.78 -5.44
N GLN A 78 27.51 -8.72 -6.32
CA GLN A 78 26.88 -9.90 -6.90
C GLN A 78 26.52 -9.61 -8.36
N PRO A 79 27.44 -9.90 -9.30
CA PRO A 79 27.16 -9.79 -10.73
C PRO A 79 25.90 -10.56 -11.13
N GLY A 80 25.14 -10.02 -12.08
CA GLY A 80 23.84 -10.52 -12.51
C GLY A 80 22.67 -10.17 -11.58
N THR A 81 22.91 -9.45 -10.47
CA THR A 81 21.85 -8.92 -9.61
C THR A 81 21.67 -7.43 -9.82
N TYR A 82 20.43 -7.03 -10.13
CA TYR A 82 20.07 -5.64 -10.41
C TYR A 82 19.39 -4.98 -9.22
N THR A 83 19.60 -3.68 -9.07
CA THR A 83 19.02 -2.85 -8.02
C THR A 83 18.36 -1.62 -8.64
N LEU A 84 17.11 -1.37 -8.28
CA LEU A 84 16.42 -0.11 -8.48
C LEU A 84 16.84 0.86 -7.36
N ALA A 85 17.46 1.97 -7.73
CA ALA A 85 17.72 3.08 -6.83
C ALA A 85 16.68 4.17 -7.08
N LEU A 86 15.94 4.57 -6.03
CA LEU A 86 14.80 5.49 -6.10
C LEU A 86 14.95 6.60 -5.07
N ARG A 87 14.85 7.86 -5.49
CA ARG A 87 14.87 9.03 -4.60
C ARG A 87 13.49 9.32 -4.05
N PHE A 88 13.35 9.26 -2.73
CA PHE A 88 12.10 9.58 -2.03
C PHE A 88 12.41 10.15 -0.64
N GLY A 89 11.76 11.26 -0.26
CA GLY A 89 11.95 11.86 1.06
C GLY A 89 13.41 12.27 1.35
N ASN A 90 14.08 12.84 0.35
CA ASN A 90 15.50 13.24 0.40
C ASN A 90 16.48 12.08 0.72
N GLN A 91 16.06 10.83 0.53
CA GLN A 91 16.87 9.63 0.71
C GLN A 91 16.79 8.75 -0.54
N THR A 92 17.86 8.02 -0.82
CA THR A 92 17.85 7.00 -1.86
C THR A 92 17.49 5.65 -1.26
N ARG A 93 16.40 5.08 -1.77
CA ARG A 93 15.94 3.73 -1.43
C ARG A 93 16.45 2.75 -2.48
N ASN A 94 17.07 1.68 -2.03
CA ASN A 94 17.64 0.64 -2.89
C ASN A 94 16.78 -0.62 -2.80
N PHE A 95 16.28 -1.09 -3.94
CA PHE A 95 15.40 -2.25 -4.03
C PHE A 95 15.99 -3.28 -4.98
N ARG A 96 16.10 -4.54 -4.53
CA ARG A 96 16.54 -5.62 -5.42
C ARG A 96 15.48 -5.88 -6.48
N LEU A 97 15.89 -5.84 -7.75
CA LEU A 97 15.01 -6.10 -8.89
C LEU A 97 15.10 -7.55 -9.33
N TYR A 98 13.94 -8.10 -9.67
CA TYR A 98 13.78 -9.42 -10.24
C TYR A 98 12.97 -9.33 -11.54
N TYR A 99 13.18 -10.33 -12.40
CA TYR A 99 12.53 -10.42 -13.70
C TYR A 99 12.22 -11.88 -14.05
N ASP A 100 10.93 -12.18 -14.24
CA ASP A 100 10.41 -13.49 -14.65
C ASP A 100 9.57 -13.41 -15.94
N GLY A 101 9.81 -12.37 -16.75
CA GLY A 101 8.92 -11.90 -17.82
C GLY A 101 8.14 -10.65 -17.43
N LYS A 102 8.01 -10.38 -16.13
CA LYS A 102 7.56 -9.10 -15.56
C LYS A 102 8.58 -8.59 -14.53
N HIS A 103 8.60 -7.28 -14.30
CA HIS A 103 9.47 -6.66 -13.30
C HIS A 103 8.83 -6.69 -11.91
N PHE A 104 9.61 -6.99 -10.87
CA PHE A 104 9.11 -6.96 -9.50
C PHE A 104 10.23 -6.72 -8.45
N VAL A 105 9.85 -6.12 -7.33
CA VAL A 105 10.66 -5.95 -6.10
C VAL A 105 10.09 -6.78 -4.94
N GLY A 106 8.79 -7.07 -4.98
CA GLY A 106 8.06 -7.84 -3.98
C GLY A 106 7.04 -8.76 -4.65
N GLU A 107 5.78 -8.70 -4.23
CA GLU A 107 4.76 -9.63 -4.74
C GLU A 107 4.09 -9.14 -6.04
N LYS A 108 3.97 -7.81 -6.23
CA LYS A 108 3.37 -7.21 -7.42
C LYS A 108 4.32 -7.32 -8.62
N ARG A 109 3.77 -7.68 -9.78
CA ARG A 109 4.48 -7.80 -11.07
C ARG A 109 4.02 -6.72 -12.03
N PHE A 110 4.97 -6.13 -12.75
CA PHE A 110 4.73 -5.00 -13.64
C PHE A 110 5.27 -5.27 -15.04
N GLU A 111 4.59 -4.73 -16.05
CA GLU A 111 5.00 -4.84 -17.45
C GLU A 111 6.15 -3.90 -17.78
N SER A 112 6.23 -2.76 -17.08
CA SER A 112 7.30 -1.79 -17.24
C SER A 112 7.92 -1.41 -15.90
N ILE A 113 9.19 -0.99 -15.94
CA ILE A 113 9.86 -0.37 -14.78
C ILE A 113 9.17 0.92 -14.37
N HIS A 114 8.61 1.67 -15.33
CA HIS A 114 7.89 2.90 -15.04
C HIS A 114 6.70 2.64 -14.12
N ASP A 115 5.87 1.65 -14.43
CA ASP A 115 4.69 1.31 -13.61
C ASP A 115 5.07 0.81 -12.23
N LEU A 116 6.15 0.02 -12.14
CA LEU A 116 6.71 -0.43 -10.87
C LEU A 116 7.12 0.77 -10.01
N VAL A 117 7.81 1.74 -10.59
CA VAL A 117 8.25 2.95 -9.87
C VAL A 117 7.05 3.83 -9.50
N THR A 118 6.05 3.96 -10.37
CA THR A 118 4.80 4.70 -10.08
C THR A 118 4.10 4.12 -8.86
N ASP A 119 3.83 2.82 -8.86
CA ASP A 119 3.19 2.13 -7.73
C ASP A 119 4.04 2.22 -6.46
N GLY A 120 5.36 2.10 -6.60
CA GLY A 120 6.31 2.25 -5.50
C GLY A 120 6.28 3.64 -4.87
N LEU A 121 6.29 4.71 -5.67
CA LEU A 121 6.23 6.09 -5.18
C LEU A 121 4.89 6.40 -4.51
N ILE A 122 3.77 5.96 -5.09
CA ILE A 122 2.44 6.10 -4.48
C ILE A 122 2.40 5.39 -3.13
N THR A 123 2.88 4.14 -3.08
CA THR A 123 2.91 3.34 -1.85
C THR A 123 3.75 4.05 -0.77
N LEU A 124 4.98 4.45 -1.11
CA LEU A 124 5.86 5.17 -0.20
C LEU A 124 5.22 6.47 0.32
N TYR A 125 4.58 7.24 -0.56
CA TYR A 125 3.97 8.53 -0.21
C TYR A 125 2.78 8.37 0.74
N ILE A 126 1.85 7.48 0.39
CA ILE A 126 0.66 7.20 1.19
C ILE A 126 1.04 6.63 2.55
N GLU A 127 1.95 5.66 2.59
CA GLU A 127 2.38 5.07 3.87
C GLU A 127 3.11 6.09 4.73
N THR A 128 3.93 6.96 4.15
CA THR A 128 4.64 8.01 4.91
C THR A 128 3.67 9.02 5.51
N LYS A 129 2.64 9.46 4.77
CA LYS A 129 1.71 10.51 5.23
C LYS A 129 0.52 10.00 6.03
N ALA A 130 0.07 8.77 5.78
CA ALA A 130 -1.20 8.25 6.29
C ALA A 130 -1.07 6.95 7.09
N ALA A 131 0.13 6.53 7.51
CA ALA A 131 0.32 5.32 8.31
C ALA A 131 -0.69 5.17 9.46
N GLU A 132 -0.83 6.21 10.30
CA GLU A 132 -1.78 6.19 11.42
C GLU A 132 -3.25 6.13 10.98
N TYR A 133 -3.59 6.87 9.93
CA TYR A 133 -4.94 6.85 9.37
C TYR A 133 -5.27 5.46 8.82
N ILE A 134 -4.33 4.84 8.10
CA ILE A 134 -4.46 3.50 7.55
C ILE A 134 -4.64 2.46 8.65
N ALA A 135 -3.87 2.56 9.73
CA ALA A 135 -4.02 1.68 10.89
C ALA A 135 -5.40 1.80 11.56
N LYS A 136 -6.00 3.00 11.53
CA LYS A 136 -7.33 3.28 12.12
C LYS A 136 -8.50 3.07 11.15
N MET A 137 -8.26 2.75 9.88
CA MET A 137 -9.35 2.62 8.88
C MET A 137 -10.34 1.49 9.18
N THR A 138 -9.91 0.47 9.91
CA THR A 138 -10.77 -0.65 10.34
C THR A 138 -11.61 -0.32 11.57
N ILE A 139 -11.32 0.79 12.25
CA ILE A 139 -12.11 1.26 13.39
C ILE A 139 -13.38 1.92 12.83
N ASN A 140 -14.53 1.39 13.20
CA ASN A 140 -15.86 1.78 12.68
C ASN A 140 -16.04 1.47 11.19
N PRO A 141 -16.06 0.19 10.80
CA PRO A 141 -16.30 -0.21 9.43
C PRO A 141 -17.72 0.15 9.00
N ILE A 142 -17.86 0.68 7.79
CA ILE A 142 -19.17 1.02 7.22
C ILE A 142 -19.89 -0.20 6.61
N TYR A 143 -19.21 -1.34 6.48
CA TYR A 143 -19.70 -2.53 5.78
C TYR A 143 -21.03 -3.06 6.35
N GLU A 144 -21.22 -2.97 7.66
CA GLU A 144 -22.46 -3.42 8.32
C GLU A 144 -23.67 -2.54 8.00
N HIS A 145 -23.45 -1.29 7.62
CA HIS A 145 -24.49 -0.28 7.44
C HIS A 145 -24.68 0.11 5.96
N VAL A 146 -23.72 -0.24 5.11
CA VAL A 146 -23.67 0.14 3.70
C VAL A 146 -23.63 -1.12 2.84
N GLY A 147 -24.70 -1.38 2.09
CA GLY A 147 -24.77 -2.51 1.16
C GLY A 147 -26.19 -3.00 0.90
N TYR A 148 -26.35 -3.94 -0.04
CA TYR A 148 -27.66 -4.50 -0.39
C TYR A 148 -28.25 -5.40 0.71
N THR A 149 -27.41 -5.94 1.60
CA THR A 149 -27.84 -6.80 2.72
C THR A 149 -28.65 -6.05 3.78
N THR A 150 -28.44 -4.75 3.96
CA THR A 150 -29.23 -3.91 4.88
C THR A 150 -30.57 -3.48 4.29
N LEU A 151 -30.70 -3.46 2.95
CA LEU A 151 -31.95 -3.12 2.25
C LEU A 151 -32.97 -4.27 2.26
N ASN A 152 -32.52 -5.52 2.38
CA ASN A 152 -33.39 -6.70 2.45
C ASN A 152 -33.83 -7.05 3.88
N ARG A 153 -33.40 -6.28 4.89
CA ARG A 153 -33.88 -6.41 6.27
C ARG A 153 -35.24 -5.72 6.33
N GLU A 154 -36.33 -6.46 6.12
CA GLU A 154 -37.66 -5.92 6.36
C GLU A 154 -37.72 -5.26 7.75
N PRO A 155 -38.37 -4.10 7.90
CA PRO A 155 -38.61 -3.55 9.22
C PRO A 155 -39.45 -4.56 9.98
N ALA A 156 -38.83 -5.24 10.95
CA ALA A 156 -39.56 -6.08 11.88
C ALA A 156 -40.62 -5.19 12.54
N LEU A 157 -41.86 -5.32 12.05
CA LEU A 157 -43.06 -4.79 12.69
C LEU A 157 -42.91 -5.09 14.18
N LYS A 158 -42.83 -4.03 15.00
CA LYS A 158 -42.90 -4.13 16.45
C LYS A 158 -44.28 -4.68 16.80
N ARG A 159 -44.47 -5.99 16.68
CA ARG A 159 -45.59 -6.70 17.30
C ARG A 159 -45.25 -6.79 18.78
N HIS A 160 -45.91 -5.95 19.56
CA HIS A 160 -46.09 -6.18 20.99
C HIS A 160 -46.61 -7.60 21.19
N VAL A 161 -45.76 -8.50 21.69
CA VAL A 161 -46.19 -9.77 22.27
C VAL A 161 -46.38 -9.52 23.78
N PRO A 162 -47.56 -9.82 24.36
CA PRO A 162 -47.74 -9.71 25.79
C PRO A 162 -46.87 -10.76 26.48
N VAL A 163 -46.16 -10.30 27.52
CA VAL A 163 -45.35 -11.11 28.42
C VAL A 163 -46.23 -12.15 29.12
N LEU A 164 -45.87 -13.44 29.02
CA LEU A 164 -46.24 -14.44 30.02
C LEU A 164 -44.99 -15.24 30.45
N SER A 165 -44.47 -14.79 31.58
CA SER A 165 -43.64 -15.40 32.63
C SER A 165 -43.10 -16.85 32.51
N LYS A 166 -41.80 -16.96 32.89
CA LYS A 166 -41.15 -17.94 33.82
C LYS A 166 -40.84 -19.35 33.23
N ASP A 167 -39.67 -20.01 33.40
CA ASP A 167 -38.47 -19.95 34.26
C ASP A 167 -37.26 -20.65 33.55
N VAL A 168 -36.06 -20.60 34.15
CA VAL A 168 -34.66 -20.81 33.65
C VAL A 168 -34.11 -22.25 33.97
N PRO A 169 -32.82 -22.67 33.74
CA PRO A 169 -31.90 -22.84 32.58
C PRO A 169 -31.42 -24.33 32.33
N ASP A 170 -30.60 -24.59 31.27
CA ASP A 170 -29.19 -25.05 31.36
C ASP A 170 -28.68 -25.89 30.14
N GLY A 171 -27.61 -25.38 29.50
CA GLY A 171 -26.46 -26.13 28.95
C GLY A 171 -26.58 -27.06 27.73
N LYS A 172 -26.01 -26.63 26.57
CA LYS A 172 -24.77 -27.20 25.94
C LYS A 172 -24.58 -26.75 24.49
N GLU A 173 -23.45 -26.09 24.20
CA GLU A 173 -22.93 -25.80 22.85
C GLU A 173 -22.11 -26.98 22.28
N PRO A 174 -22.07 -27.18 20.95
CA PRO A 174 -20.97 -27.88 20.28
C PRO A 174 -20.02 -26.90 19.54
N PRO A 175 -18.77 -27.31 19.28
CA PRO A 175 -17.65 -26.39 19.09
C PRO A 175 -17.52 -25.88 17.64
N GLY A 176 -17.11 -24.62 17.53
CA GLY A 176 -16.73 -23.98 16.28
C GLY A 176 -15.33 -24.36 15.82
N GLU A 177 -15.21 -24.76 14.57
CA GLU A 177 -14.02 -24.58 13.75
C GLU A 177 -14.30 -23.46 12.76
N GLU A 178 -13.68 -22.29 12.94
CA GLU A 178 -13.37 -21.41 11.80
C GLU A 178 -12.22 -20.48 12.17
N GLY A 179 -11.00 -20.92 11.83
CA GLY A 179 -9.86 -20.03 11.72
C GLY A 179 -10.12 -19.04 10.59
N SER A 180 -10.48 -17.81 10.96
CA SER A 180 -10.90 -16.77 10.04
C SER A 180 -9.83 -16.45 9.00
N LEU A 181 -10.22 -16.49 7.72
CA LEU A 181 -9.43 -16.00 6.59
C LEU A 181 -8.96 -14.53 6.79
N GLU A 182 -9.56 -13.76 7.70
CA GLU A 182 -9.22 -12.36 7.95
C GLU A 182 -7.87 -12.15 8.66
N GLU A 183 -7.44 -13.09 9.52
CA GLU A 183 -6.09 -13.04 10.09
C GLU A 183 -5.04 -13.16 8.98
N ARG A 184 -5.31 -13.97 7.95
CA ARG A 184 -4.39 -14.19 6.83
C ARG A 184 -4.28 -12.96 5.92
N VAL A 185 -5.35 -12.19 5.73
CA VAL A 185 -5.32 -11.00 4.86
C VAL A 185 -4.61 -9.82 5.54
N SER A 186 -4.81 -9.67 6.85
CA SER A 186 -4.17 -8.62 7.65
C SER A 186 -2.67 -8.88 7.85
N GLN A 187 -2.28 -10.15 8.03
CA GLN A 187 -0.88 -10.55 8.12
C GLN A 187 -0.11 -10.34 6.80
N VAL A 188 -0.78 -10.51 5.65
CA VAL A 188 -0.16 -10.37 4.31
C VAL A 188 0.15 -8.92 3.95
N ARG A 189 -0.63 -7.94 4.41
CA ARG A 189 -0.37 -6.51 4.14
C ARG A 189 0.77 -5.94 4.99
N PHE A 190 0.86 -6.33 6.26
CA PHE A 190 1.93 -5.89 7.17
C PHE A 190 3.30 -6.55 6.88
N HIS A 191 3.33 -7.70 6.19
CA HIS A 191 4.58 -8.38 5.81
C HIS A 191 5.22 -7.90 4.51
N ARG A 192 4.50 -7.15 3.66
CA ARG A 192 4.94 -6.84 2.28
C ARG A 192 6.10 -5.84 2.16
N LEU A 193 6.37 -5.03 3.18
CA LEU A 193 7.46 -4.03 3.11
C LEU A 193 8.54 -4.20 4.19
N ASN A 194 8.17 -4.73 5.36
CA ASN A 194 9.16 -5.00 6.40
C ASN A 194 10.12 -6.14 6.03
N LYS A 195 9.75 -7.08 5.14
CA LYS A 195 10.68 -8.11 4.68
C LYS A 195 11.72 -7.56 3.69
N ALA A 196 11.36 -6.60 2.84
CA ALA A 196 12.31 -6.00 1.88
C ALA A 196 13.33 -5.05 2.55
N ALA A 197 12.93 -4.35 3.62
CA ALA A 197 13.83 -3.48 4.38
C ALA A 197 14.77 -4.27 5.32
N ASN A 198 14.31 -5.34 5.95
CA ASN A 198 15.10 -6.07 6.97
C ASN A 198 16.23 -6.95 6.39
N TYR A 199 16.16 -7.38 5.12
CA TYR A 199 17.30 -8.03 4.46
C TYR A 199 18.45 -7.05 4.12
N SER A 200 18.21 -5.73 4.13
CA SER A 200 19.28 -4.73 3.93
C SER A 200 19.96 -4.29 5.23
N LEU A 201 19.38 -4.58 6.40
CA LEU A 201 19.98 -4.22 7.70
C LEU A 201 20.83 -5.35 8.29
N HIS A 202 20.56 -6.62 7.96
CA HIS A 202 21.33 -7.76 8.47
C HIS A 202 22.65 -8.04 7.71
N SER A 203 22.92 -7.34 6.61
CA SER A 203 24.23 -7.41 5.92
C SER A 203 25.25 -6.36 6.42
N ASN A 204 24.92 -5.61 7.48
CA ASN A 204 25.81 -4.65 8.14
C ASN A 204 26.30 -5.14 9.53
N ALA A 205 26.17 -6.44 9.81
CA ALA A 205 26.70 -7.04 11.03
C ALA A 205 27.47 -8.33 10.70
N ARG A 206 28.60 -8.17 10.00
CA ARG A 206 29.88 -8.90 10.12
C ARG A 206 30.74 -8.70 8.88
#